data_AF-C4PDA2-F1
#
_entry.id   AF-C4PDA2-F1
#
_cell.length_a   1.000
_cell.length_b   1.000
_cell.length_c   1.000
_cell.angle_alpha   90.00
_cell.angle_beta   90.00
_cell.angle_gamma   90.00
#
_symmetry.space_group_name_H-M   'P 1'
#
loop_
_entity.id
_entity.type
_entity.pdbx_description
1 polymer ?
#
loop_
_entity_poly.entity_id
_entity_poly.type
_entity_poly.pdbx_seq_one_letter_code
_entity_poly.pdbx_strand_id
1 'polypeptide(L)'
;YDWDVGNEPVNVRTWRHKIENFRHPMDWEIAEPVPLVADYVEQALRWARRGNPTATLLINEYRTLADEKVRKRYADLLTELKKRKAPLDGLGIQSH
;
A
#
# COMPACT_ATOMS: atom_id res chain seq x y z
N TYR A 1 -3.22 -17.28 9.69
CA TYR A 1 -1.98 -16.64 9.25
C TYR A 1 -2.33 -15.34 8.55
N ASP A 2 -1.54 -14.32 8.81
CA ASP A 2 -1.65 -12.95 8.33
C ASP A 2 -0.51 -12.62 7.37
N TRP A 3 -0.76 -11.70 6.44
CA TRP A 3 0.19 -11.24 5.43
C TRP A 3 0.11 -9.73 5.29
N ASP A 4 1.25 -9.06 5.44
CA ASP A 4 1.43 -7.71 4.92
C ASP A 4 1.63 -7.80 3.40
N VAL A 5 0.53 -7.72 2.65
CA VAL A 5 0.54 -7.87 1.19
C VAL A 5 1.19 -6.67 0.51
N GLY A 6 1.01 -5.49 1.09
CA GLY A 6 1.75 -4.28 0.73
C GLY A 6 2.45 -3.73 1.97
N ASN A 7 3.76 -3.49 1.85
CA ASN A 7 4.54 -2.82 2.88
C ASN A 7 4.97 -1.44 2.37
N GLU A 8 4.66 -0.41 3.13
CA GLU A 8 5.06 0.99 2.94
C GLU A 8 4.57 1.67 1.63
N PRO A 9 3.36 1.34 1.12
CA PRO A 9 2.96 1.73 -0.22
C PRO A 9 2.81 3.24 -0.44
N VAL A 10 2.65 4.05 0.61
CA VAL A 10 2.38 5.49 0.46
C VAL A 10 3.63 6.37 0.57
N ASN A 11 4.77 5.75 0.87
CA ASN A 11 6.07 6.40 1.01
C ASN A 11 7.09 5.94 -0.05
N VAL A 12 6.68 5.10 -1.01
CA VAL A 12 7.55 4.56 -2.05
C VAL A 12 7.04 4.87 -3.45
N ARG A 13 7.94 4.75 -4.42
CA ARG A 13 7.60 4.85 -5.84
C ARG A 13 6.72 3.67 -6.27
N THR A 14 5.69 3.95 -7.06
CA THR A 14 4.83 2.91 -7.63
C THR A 14 5.60 2.05 -8.61
N TRP A 15 5.17 0.80 -8.79
CA TRP A 15 5.79 -0.09 -9.78
C TRP A 15 5.76 0.47 -11.20
N ARG A 16 4.69 1.20 -11.56
CA ARG A 16 4.55 1.86 -12.87
C ARG A 16 5.69 2.84 -13.12
N HIS A 17 5.88 3.80 -12.21
CA HIS A 17 6.95 4.81 -12.35
C HIS A 17 8.34 4.21 -12.13
N LYS A 18 8.46 3.14 -11.33
CA LYS A 18 9.73 2.44 -11.16
C LYS A 18 10.17 1.77 -12.47
N ILE A 19 9.26 1.18 -13.25
CA ILE A 19 9.62 0.57 -14.54
C ILE A 19 10.02 1.64 -15.58
N GLU A 20 9.36 2.80 -15.58
CA GLU A 20 9.68 3.91 -16.49
C GLU A 20 11.12 4.42 -16.34
N ASN A 21 11.65 4.43 -15.10
CA ASN A 21 13.04 4.75 -14.82
C ASN A 21 13.61 3.84 -13.73
N PHE A 22 13.91 2.59 -14.10
CA PHE A 22 14.34 1.57 -13.15
C PHE A 22 15.62 1.93 -12.37
N ARG A 23 16.47 2.79 -12.91
CA ARG A 23 17.71 3.25 -12.27
C ARG A 23 17.57 4.60 -11.57
N HIS A 24 16.36 5.10 -11.35
CA HIS A 24 16.16 6.34 -10.59
C HIS A 24 16.79 6.20 -9.19
N PRO A 25 17.57 7.19 -8.72
CA PRO A 25 18.33 7.07 -7.46
C PRO A 25 17.47 7.27 -6.20
N MET A 26 16.23 7.73 -6.36
CA MET A 26 15.29 7.98 -5.25
C MET A 26 13.96 7.24 -5.48
N ASP A 27 13.67 6.25 -4.64
CA ASP A 27 12.40 5.49 -4.65
C ASP A 27 11.67 5.49 -3.30
N TRP A 28 12.29 6.09 -2.29
CA TRP A 28 11.82 6.17 -0.91
C TRP A 28 11.52 7.61 -0.52
N GLU A 29 10.66 7.78 0.46
CA GLU A 29 10.10 9.07 0.89
C GLU A 29 9.40 9.83 -0.25
N ILE A 30 8.83 9.08 -1.20
CA ILE A 30 8.13 9.64 -2.35
C ILE A 30 6.61 9.49 -2.18
N ALA A 31 5.94 10.53 -2.62
CA ALA A 31 4.54 10.79 -2.50
C ALA A 31 3.81 10.54 -3.84
N GLU A 32 3.53 9.28 -4.16
CA GLU A 32 2.82 8.93 -5.40
C GLU A 32 1.30 9.19 -5.33
N PRO A 33 0.61 9.40 -6.47
CA PRO A 33 -0.83 9.55 -6.50
C PRO A 33 -1.56 8.32 -5.95
N VAL A 34 -2.51 8.52 -5.04
CA VAL A 34 -3.28 7.44 -4.40
C VAL A 34 -3.93 6.47 -5.41
N PRO A 35 -4.56 6.93 -6.51
CA PRO A 35 -5.13 6.00 -7.49
C PRO A 35 -4.10 5.04 -8.10
N LEU A 36 -2.88 5.53 -8.36
CA LEU A 36 -1.79 4.74 -8.95
C LEU A 36 -1.21 3.74 -7.94
N VAL A 37 -1.12 4.12 -6.67
CA VAL A 37 -0.75 3.21 -5.59
C VAL A 37 -1.82 2.12 -5.43
N ALA A 38 -3.10 2.51 -5.40
CA ALA A 38 -4.21 1.59 -5.28
C ALA A 38 -4.26 0.55 -6.41
N ASP A 39 -3.88 0.92 -7.64
CA ASP A 39 -3.89 0.00 -8.79
C ASP A 39 -3.03 -1.25 -8.58
N TYR A 40 -1.81 -1.10 -8.07
CA TYR A 40 -0.93 -2.27 -7.85
C TYR A 40 -1.25 -2.97 -6.52
N VAL A 41 -1.61 -2.22 -5.48
CA VAL A 41 -1.95 -2.79 -4.16
C VAL A 41 -3.22 -3.63 -4.24
N GLU A 42 -4.24 -3.19 -4.98
CA GLU A 42 -5.46 -3.97 -5.20
C GLU A 42 -5.15 -5.29 -5.93
N GLN A 43 -4.32 -5.25 -6.98
CA GLN A 43 -3.93 -6.45 -7.71
C GLN A 43 -3.22 -7.44 -6.79
N ALA A 44 -2.26 -6.96 -5.99
CA ALA A 44 -1.56 -7.79 -5.02
C ALA A 44 -2.51 -8.42 -4.00
N LEU A 45 -3.45 -7.65 -3.43
CA LEU A 45 -4.47 -8.17 -2.51
C LEU A 45 -5.37 -9.23 -3.16
N ARG A 46 -5.81 -9.00 -4.40
CA ARG A 46 -6.62 -9.99 -5.14
C ARG A 46 -5.84 -11.26 -5.42
N TRP A 47 -4.54 -11.16 -5.73
CA TRP A 47 -3.68 -12.32 -5.95
C TRP A 47 -3.43 -13.08 -4.66
N ALA A 48 -3.15 -12.38 -3.56
CA ALA A 48 -2.99 -12.95 -2.23
C ALA A 48 -4.27 -13.70 -1.79
N ARG A 49 -5.45 -13.11 -1.97
CA ARG A 49 -6.72 -13.76 -1.65
C ARG A 49 -6.96 -15.02 -2.46
N ARG A 50 -6.55 -15.06 -3.74
CA ARG A 50 -6.63 -16.27 -4.56
C ARG A 50 -5.64 -17.34 -4.10
N GLY A 51 -4.44 -16.95 -3.68
CA GLY A 51 -3.43 -17.88 -3.18
C GLY A 51 -3.77 -18.47 -1.81
N ASN A 52 -4.40 -17.69 -0.93
CA ASN A 52 -4.89 -18.14 0.37
C ASN A 52 -6.23 -17.46 0.71
N PRO A 53 -7.38 -18.11 0.43
CA PRO A 53 -8.70 -17.53 0.68
C PRO A 53 -8.99 -17.19 2.14
N THR A 54 -8.27 -17.80 3.09
CA THR A 54 -8.51 -17.65 4.54
C THR A 54 -7.49 -16.79 5.27
N ALA A 55 -6.46 -16.30 4.57
CA ALA A 55 -5.47 -15.42 5.19
C ALA A 55 -6.08 -14.07 5.58
N THR A 56 -5.61 -13.49 6.68
CA THR A 56 -5.87 -12.08 7.00
C THR A 56 -4.92 -11.22 6.17
N LEU A 57 -5.45 -10.41 5.26
CA LEU A 57 -4.65 -9.58 4.36
C LEU A 57 -4.57 -8.15 4.89
N LEU A 58 -3.34 -7.69 5.11
CA LEU A 58 -3.01 -6.39 5.66
C LEU A 58 -2.22 -5.57 4.64
N ILE A 59 -2.26 -4.25 4.82
CA ILE A 59 -1.25 -3.33 4.30
C ILE A 59 -0.60 -2.70 5.52
N ASN A 60 0.72 -2.51 5.51
CA ASN A 60 1.47 -1.99 6.64
C ASN A 60 2.21 -0.71 6.25
N GLU A 61 2.26 0.29 7.14
CA GLU A 61 2.84 1.60 6.85
C GLU A 61 3.54 2.25 8.06
N TYR A 62 4.62 2.98 7.78
CA TYR A 62 5.41 3.71 8.77
C TYR A 62 5.01 5.18 8.86
N ARG A 63 5.50 5.90 9.87
CA ARG A 63 5.28 7.35 10.08
C ARG A 63 3.83 7.81 10.25
N THR A 64 2.85 6.92 10.22
CA THR A 64 1.42 7.26 10.35
C THR A 64 1.06 7.89 11.70
N LEU A 65 1.83 7.64 12.76
CA LEU A 65 1.66 8.32 14.05
C LEU A 65 2.29 9.72 14.05
N ALA A 66 3.52 9.84 13.56
CA ALA A 66 4.33 11.06 13.67
C ALA A 66 4.07 12.10 12.56
N ASP A 67 3.66 11.67 11.36
CA ASP A 67 3.50 12.54 10.19
C ASP A 67 2.04 12.54 9.73
N GLU A 68 1.40 13.71 9.84
CA GLU A 68 0.00 13.91 9.44
C GLU A 68 -0.22 13.71 7.94
N LYS A 69 0.74 14.09 7.09
CA LYS A 69 0.62 13.94 5.63
C LYS A 69 0.68 12.47 5.24
N VAL A 70 1.57 11.70 5.87
CA VAL A 70 1.63 10.24 5.66
C VAL A 70 0.35 9.58 6.16
N ARG A 71 -0.11 9.92 7.38
CA ARG A 71 -1.37 9.42 7.93
C ARG A 71 -2.55 9.69 7.01
N LYS A 72 -2.68 10.92 6.53
CA LYS A 72 -3.76 11.31 5.61
C LYS A 72 -3.70 10.50 4.32
N ARG A 73 -2.52 10.40 3.70
CA ARG A 73 -2.33 9.66 2.45
C ARG A 73 -2.64 8.17 2.61
N TYR A 74 -2.26 7.59 3.75
CA TYR A 74 -2.61 6.22 4.08
C TYR A 74 -4.13 6.05 4.24
N ALA A 75 -4.80 6.95 4.96
CA ALA A 75 -6.26 6.95 5.07
C ALA A 75 -6.96 7.11 3.70
N ASP A 76 -6.42 7.95 2.82
CA ASP A 76 -6.93 8.14 1.46
C ASP A 76 -6.78 6.84 0.63
N LEU A 77 -5.63 6.14 0.73
CA LEU A 77 -5.42 4.84 0.08
C LEU A 77 -6.41 3.77 0.59
N LEU A 78 -6.57 3.65 1.90
CA LEU A 78 -7.51 2.70 2.51
C LEU A 78 -8.96 2.98 2.05
N THR A 79 -9.32 4.26 1.97
CA THR A 79 -10.63 4.70 1.46
C THR A 79 -10.84 4.29 0.00
N GLU A 80 -9.85 4.51 -0.85
CA GLU A 80 -9.91 4.13 -2.27
C GLU A 80 -9.99 2.60 -2.45
N LEU A 81 -9.19 1.83 -1.72
CA LEU A 81 -9.24 0.36 -1.75
C LEU A 81 -10.60 -0.19 -1.29
N LYS A 82 -11.18 0.40 -0.24
CA LYS A 82 -12.53 0.06 0.24
C LYS A 82 -13.58 0.35 -0.83
N LYS A 83 -13.51 1.51 -1.49
CA LYS A 83 -14.40 1.88 -2.61
C LYS A 83 -14.30 0.89 -3.77
N ARG A 84 -13.10 0.40 -4.08
CA ARG A 84 -12.83 -0.62 -5.12
C ARG A 84 -13.19 -2.05 -4.71
N LYS A 85 -13.65 -2.26 -3.48
CA LYS A 85 -13.93 -3.60 -2.91
C LYS A 85 -12.70 -4.52 -3.03
N ALA A 86 -11.52 -3.98 -2.73
CA ALA A 86 -10.30 -4.78 -2.59
C ALA A 86 -10.44 -5.72 -1.36
N PRO A 87 -9.89 -6.94 -1.40
CA PRO A 87 -10.02 -7.90 -0.30
C PRO A 87 -9.01 -7.60 0.83
N LEU A 88 -9.16 -6.42 1.45
CA LEU A 88 -8.34 -5.95 2.57
C LEU A 88 -9.08 -6.20 3.89
N ASP A 89 -8.46 -6.91 4.83
CA ASP A 89 -9.09 -7.26 6.11
C ASP A 89 -8.66 -6.31 7.24
N GLY A 90 -7.46 -5.74 7.15
CA GLY A 90 -6.93 -4.87 8.19
C GLY A 90 -5.80 -3.97 7.71
N LEU A 91 -5.27 -3.19 8.64
CA LEU A 91 -4.17 -2.26 8.43
C LEU A 91 -3.11 -2.45 9.51
N GLY A 92 -1.86 -2.31 9.14
CA GLY A 92 -0.69 -2.29 10.02
C GLY A 92 -0.22 -0.86 10.26
N ILE A 93 0.27 -0.61 11.48
CA ILE A 93 0.94 0.61 11.91
C ILE A 93 2.27 0.16 12.51
N GLN A 94 3.38 0.38 11.80
CA GLN A 94 4.70 -0.10 12.23
C GLN A 94 5.10 0.41 13.62
N SER A 95 4.73 1.65 13.94
CA SER A 95 4.98 2.28 15.25
C SER A 95 6.47 2.28 15.68
N HIS A 96 7.37 2.39 14.69
CA HIS A 96 8.77 2.71 14.93
C HIS A 96 8.92 4.06 15.63
#